data_AF-A0A1F2RUI5-F1
#
_entry.id   AF-A0A1F2RUI5-F1
#
_cell.length_a   1.000
_cell.length_b   1.000
_cell.length_c   1.000
_cell.angle_alpha   90.00
_cell.angle_beta   90.00
_cell.angle_gamma   90.00
#
_symmetry.space_group_name_H-M   'P 1'
#
loop_
_entity.id
_entity.type
_entity.pdbx_description
1 polymer ?
#
loop_
_entity_poly.entity_id
_entity_poly.type
_entity_poly.pdbx_seq_one_letter_code
_entity_poly.pdbx_strand_id
1 'polypeptide(L)'
;MAAIFVAVFAIWVGMAAAQAPSGTRTFDPTTTSTDAAIKAAADAARATAAARASWKAPRTSWGDPDLRGYWLSLSYTPLERPVELGDKAFYTEEEALAAFKQAVEADAEVDPREVHYDWKEYGMDAWQSPVRPNLRTGLIIDPPNGRIPPLTPDGQKRVGAARRGPFVLSRGLYERCITSNQGPPRVPGNHDAESQIFQSPGYLIFVMQSNSDVRIVPLDGRPHLPSAVRHWLGDSRGRWDGETLVIETTNFHPQREWRGAAENFHLVERLRLVDEKTIEYTFTVTDPTTWTRSWTAEVPWPRIEPGLFEFACHEQNYGLINVVRGAQIRAREAAARGGRPARAVRRTDE
;
A
#
# COMPACT_ATOMS: atom_id res chain seq x y z
N MET A 1 -44.10 34.31 -18.31
CA MET A 1 -43.71 33.54 -17.10
C MET A 1 -43.52 32.03 -17.35
N ALA A 2 -43.65 31.49 -18.57
CA ALA A 2 -43.42 30.06 -18.84
C ALA A 2 -42.03 29.73 -19.45
N ALA A 3 -41.29 30.72 -19.97
CA ALA A 3 -40.02 30.46 -20.68
C ALA A 3 -38.77 30.44 -19.77
N ILE A 4 -38.85 30.92 -18.53
CA ILE A 4 -37.69 31.00 -17.62
C ILE A 4 -37.51 29.71 -16.79
N PHE A 5 -38.57 28.92 -16.60
CA PHE A 5 -38.48 27.66 -15.84
C PHE A 5 -37.86 26.49 -16.61
N VAL A 6 -37.87 26.51 -17.94
CA VAL A 6 -37.31 25.43 -18.76
C VAL A 6 -35.77 25.53 -18.86
N ALA A 7 -35.21 26.74 -18.76
CA ALA A 7 -33.76 26.96 -18.87
C ALA A 7 -32.98 26.52 -17.61
N VAL A 8 -33.58 26.59 -16.42
CA VAL A 8 -32.91 26.17 -15.17
C VAL A 8 -32.86 24.63 -15.05
N PHE A 9 -33.84 23.92 -15.60
CA PHE A 9 -33.84 22.45 -15.62
C PHE A 9 -32.81 21.87 -16.60
N ALA A 10 -32.57 22.54 -17.73
CA ALA A 10 -31.58 22.09 -18.72
C ALA A 10 -30.11 22.24 -18.23
N ILE A 11 -29.84 23.19 -17.32
CA ILE A 11 -28.49 23.40 -16.79
C ILE A 11 -28.15 22.39 -15.67
N TRP A 12 -29.15 21.86 -14.96
CA TRP A 12 -28.91 20.83 -13.93
C TRP A 12 -28.72 19.42 -14.49
N VAL A 13 -29.32 19.09 -15.64
CA VAL A 13 -29.12 17.77 -16.27
C VAL A 13 -27.72 17.64 -16.89
N GLY A 14 -27.09 18.76 -17.28
CA GLY A 14 -25.72 18.77 -17.80
C GLY A 14 -24.62 18.51 -16.76
N MET A 15 -24.87 18.78 -15.47
CA MET A 15 -23.91 18.53 -14.39
C MET A 15 -24.05 17.16 -13.74
N ALA A 16 -25.20 16.48 -13.89
CA ALA A 16 -25.36 15.09 -13.43
C ALA A 16 -24.64 14.07 -14.32
N ALA A 17 -24.28 14.43 -15.56
CA ALA A 17 -23.53 13.57 -16.47
C ALA A 17 -22.02 13.51 -16.19
N ALA A 18 -21.49 14.36 -15.29
CA ALA A 18 -20.07 14.37 -14.92
C ALA A 18 -19.77 13.53 -13.65
N GLN A 19 -20.77 12.87 -13.08
CA GLN A 19 -20.60 11.89 -11.99
C GLN A 19 -21.17 10.52 -12.35
N ALA A 20 -21.12 10.14 -13.63
CA ALA A 20 -21.46 8.78 -14.03
C ALA A 20 -20.45 7.80 -13.38
N PRO A 21 -20.90 6.83 -12.57
CA PRO A 21 -20.04 5.78 -12.02
C PRO A 21 -19.56 4.95 -13.21
N SER A 22 -18.24 4.94 -13.49
CA SER A 22 -17.43 3.93 -14.24
C SER A 22 -18.02 3.08 -15.39
N GLY A 23 -19.24 3.35 -15.86
CA GLY A 23 -20.18 2.35 -16.36
C GLY A 23 -20.53 2.50 -17.83
N THR A 24 -19.80 3.36 -18.56
CA THR A 24 -19.79 3.35 -20.02
C THR A 24 -18.76 2.39 -20.60
N ARG A 25 -17.91 1.77 -19.75
CA ARG A 25 -17.11 0.62 -20.18
C ARG A 25 -18.04 -0.57 -20.32
N THR A 26 -18.40 -0.91 -21.56
CA THR A 26 -18.99 -2.20 -21.87
C THR A 26 -17.99 -3.28 -21.47
N PHE A 27 -18.34 -4.07 -20.44
CA PHE A 27 -17.60 -5.28 -20.13
C PHE A 27 -17.77 -6.25 -21.29
N ASP A 28 -16.67 -6.58 -21.97
CA ASP A 28 -16.68 -7.63 -22.98
C ASP A 28 -16.72 -8.98 -22.24
N PRO A 29 -17.84 -9.75 -22.33
CA PRO A 29 -17.96 -11.04 -21.65
C PRO A 29 -16.99 -12.10 -22.20
N THR A 30 -16.25 -11.81 -23.28
CA THR A 30 -15.14 -12.66 -23.78
C THR A 30 -13.78 -12.27 -23.21
N THR A 31 -13.67 -11.09 -22.55
CA THR A 31 -12.46 -10.66 -21.81
C THR A 31 -12.40 -11.17 -20.36
N THR A 32 -13.38 -11.96 -19.93
CA THR A 32 -13.47 -12.52 -18.56
C THR A 32 -13.07 -13.98 -18.47
N SER A 33 -12.21 -14.47 -19.37
CA SER A 33 -11.49 -15.72 -19.07
C SER A 33 -10.32 -15.36 -18.18
N THR A 34 -10.36 -15.82 -16.92
CA THR A 34 -9.23 -15.69 -15.98
C THR A 34 -7.96 -16.11 -16.70
N ASP A 35 -7.98 -17.25 -17.40
CA ASP A 35 -6.87 -17.81 -18.18
C ASP A 35 -6.41 -16.92 -19.35
N ALA A 36 -7.32 -16.21 -20.02
CA ALA A 36 -6.94 -15.25 -21.07
C ALA A 36 -6.33 -13.97 -20.49
N ALA A 37 -6.85 -13.45 -19.36
CA ALA A 37 -6.30 -12.30 -18.66
C ALA A 37 -4.92 -12.62 -18.05
N ILE A 38 -4.80 -13.83 -17.55
CA ILE A 38 -3.60 -14.50 -17.07
C ILE A 38 -2.53 -14.57 -18.18
N LYS A 39 -2.88 -15.14 -19.35
CA LYS A 39 -1.98 -15.23 -20.50
C LYS A 39 -1.58 -13.85 -21.01
N ALA A 40 -2.55 -12.93 -21.10
CA ALA A 40 -2.29 -11.55 -21.48
C ALA A 40 -1.37 -10.84 -20.47
N ALA A 41 -1.49 -11.11 -19.17
CA ALA A 41 -0.61 -10.56 -18.14
C ALA A 41 0.81 -11.13 -18.22
N ALA A 42 0.96 -12.42 -18.52
CA ALA A 42 2.26 -13.04 -18.72
C ALA A 42 2.93 -12.62 -20.03
N ASP A 43 2.16 -12.48 -21.12
CA ASP A 43 2.62 -11.90 -22.38
C ASP A 43 2.99 -10.42 -22.20
N ALA A 44 2.21 -9.65 -21.43
CA ALA A 44 2.55 -8.29 -21.04
C ALA A 44 3.81 -8.25 -20.17
N ALA A 45 3.99 -9.16 -19.21
CA ALA A 45 5.20 -9.23 -18.40
C ALA A 45 6.44 -9.55 -19.25
N ARG A 46 6.32 -10.48 -20.22
CA ARG A 46 7.37 -10.79 -21.21
C ARG A 46 7.67 -9.60 -22.13
N ALA A 47 6.63 -8.95 -22.65
CA ALA A 47 6.75 -7.78 -23.51
C ALA A 47 7.33 -6.58 -22.75
N THR A 48 6.91 -6.35 -21.50
CA THR A 48 7.46 -5.34 -20.60
C THR A 48 8.93 -5.64 -20.29
N ALA A 49 9.32 -6.90 -20.05
CA ALA A 49 10.74 -7.25 -19.88
C ALA A 49 11.59 -6.93 -21.11
N ALA A 50 11.07 -7.18 -22.31
CA ALA A 50 11.75 -6.83 -23.56
C ALA A 50 11.75 -5.32 -23.85
N ALA A 51 10.64 -4.62 -23.57
CA ALA A 51 10.48 -3.19 -23.79
C ALA A 51 11.26 -2.36 -22.75
N ARG A 52 11.41 -2.85 -21.51
CA ARG A 52 12.18 -2.22 -20.43
C ARG A 52 13.61 -1.85 -20.83
N ALA A 53 14.23 -2.68 -21.65
CA ALA A 53 15.61 -2.48 -22.07
C ALA A 53 15.78 -1.25 -22.97
N SER A 54 14.75 -0.87 -23.74
CA SER A 54 14.76 0.25 -24.67
C SER A 54 13.82 1.40 -24.28
N TRP A 55 12.99 1.22 -23.24
CA TRP A 55 12.06 2.21 -22.75
C TRP A 55 12.79 3.43 -22.19
N LYS A 56 12.37 4.61 -22.64
CA LYS A 56 12.76 5.91 -22.09
C LYS A 56 11.51 6.61 -21.59
N ALA A 57 11.53 7.04 -20.35
CA ALA A 57 10.42 7.76 -19.80
C ALA A 57 10.22 9.08 -20.57
N PRO A 58 8.97 9.52 -20.79
CA PRO A 58 8.69 10.89 -21.20
C PRO A 58 9.40 11.87 -20.28
N ARG A 59 9.71 13.06 -20.79
CA ARG A 59 10.44 14.09 -20.02
C ARG A 59 9.52 15.23 -19.65
N THR A 60 9.73 15.74 -18.44
CA THR A 60 9.17 17.02 -18.00
C THR A 60 9.74 18.17 -18.84
N SER A 61 9.14 19.35 -18.77
CA SER A 61 9.64 20.53 -19.50
C SER A 61 11.04 20.99 -19.06
N TRP A 62 11.54 20.50 -17.91
CA TRP A 62 12.89 20.76 -17.41
C TRP A 62 13.85 19.56 -17.56
N GLY A 63 13.42 18.46 -18.21
CA GLY A 63 14.29 17.37 -18.63
C GLY A 63 14.32 16.12 -17.74
N ASP A 64 13.70 16.16 -16.56
CA ASP A 64 13.59 14.98 -15.69
C ASP A 64 12.67 13.91 -16.30
N PRO A 65 12.89 12.61 -16.04
CA PRO A 65 11.87 11.58 -16.27
C PRO A 65 10.53 11.93 -15.60
N ASP A 66 9.45 11.76 -16.35
CA ASP A 66 8.10 12.11 -15.93
C ASP A 66 7.40 10.92 -15.26
N LEU A 67 7.32 10.98 -13.94
CA LEU A 67 6.66 10.02 -13.06
C LEU A 67 5.28 10.50 -12.61
N ARG A 68 4.80 11.66 -13.10
CA ARG A 68 3.51 12.23 -12.67
C ARG A 68 2.36 11.29 -12.98
N GLY A 69 1.40 11.24 -12.06
CA GLY A 69 0.20 10.43 -12.21
C GLY A 69 -0.29 9.85 -10.90
N TYR A 70 -1.27 8.95 -11.02
CA TYR A 70 -1.83 8.19 -9.92
C TYR A 70 -1.34 6.75 -10.03
N TRP A 71 -0.88 6.21 -8.91
CA TRP A 71 -0.18 4.94 -8.83
C TRP A 71 -0.74 4.12 -7.69
N LEU A 72 -0.79 2.81 -7.88
CA LEU A 72 -1.30 1.87 -6.90
C LEU A 72 -0.16 1.00 -6.39
N SER A 73 0.02 0.94 -5.08
CA SER A 73 0.98 0.07 -4.40
C SER A 73 0.27 -1.16 -3.83
N LEU A 74 -0.44 -1.90 -4.67
CA LEU A 74 -1.23 -3.08 -4.31
C LEU A 74 -0.70 -4.30 -5.07
N SER A 75 -0.72 -5.47 -4.43
CA SER A 75 -0.25 -6.71 -5.05
C SER A 75 -0.87 -7.93 -4.38
N TYR A 76 -1.23 -8.92 -5.20
CA TYR A 76 -1.55 -10.27 -4.72
C TYR A 76 -0.30 -11.14 -4.53
N THR A 77 0.86 -10.69 -5.00
CA THR A 77 2.13 -11.34 -4.67
C THR A 77 2.48 -11.05 -3.23
N PRO A 78 2.71 -12.07 -2.39
CA PRO A 78 3.01 -11.86 -0.99
C PRO A 78 4.33 -11.11 -0.82
N LEU A 79 4.43 -10.28 0.23
CA LEU A 79 5.69 -9.60 0.53
C LEU A 79 6.82 -10.60 0.77
N GLU A 80 6.57 -11.58 1.64
CA GLU A 80 7.51 -12.67 1.93
C GLU A 80 7.15 -13.92 1.13
N ARG A 81 8.16 -14.59 0.59
CA ARG A 81 7.98 -15.86 -0.10
C ARG A 81 7.48 -16.95 0.86
N PRO A 82 6.51 -17.78 0.43
CA PRO A 82 6.11 -18.98 1.16
C PRO A 82 7.32 -19.89 1.48
N VAL A 83 7.32 -20.48 2.68
CA VAL A 83 8.47 -21.22 3.23
C VAL A 83 8.79 -22.45 2.40
N GLU A 84 7.75 -23.12 1.92
CA GLU A 84 7.79 -24.31 1.08
C GLU A 84 8.46 -24.10 -0.28
N LEU A 85 8.60 -22.85 -0.74
CA LEU A 85 9.25 -22.52 -2.00
C LEU A 85 10.75 -22.26 -1.85
N GLY A 86 11.27 -22.11 -0.63
CA GLY A 86 12.70 -21.86 -0.36
C GLY A 86 13.26 -20.71 -1.19
N ASP A 87 14.29 -21.00 -2.00
CA ASP A 87 14.95 -20.00 -2.85
C ASP A 87 14.38 -19.90 -4.28
N LYS A 88 13.23 -20.55 -4.56
CA LYS A 88 12.55 -20.47 -5.85
C LYS A 88 12.01 -19.06 -6.06
N ALA A 89 12.80 -18.19 -6.70
CA ALA A 89 12.47 -16.78 -6.89
C ALA A 89 11.30 -16.52 -7.86
N PHE A 90 11.08 -17.44 -8.79
CA PHE A 90 10.06 -17.30 -9.83
C PHE A 90 9.23 -18.57 -9.96
N TYR A 91 7.93 -18.39 -10.07
CA TYR A 91 6.99 -19.37 -10.57
C TYR A 91 7.18 -19.57 -12.07
N THR A 92 6.75 -20.72 -12.58
CA THR A 92 6.35 -20.80 -13.98
C THR A 92 5.16 -19.87 -14.23
N GLU A 93 4.86 -19.61 -15.50
CA GLU A 93 3.63 -18.88 -15.84
C GLU A 93 2.43 -19.58 -15.19
N GLU A 94 2.16 -20.85 -15.50
CA GLU A 94 1.02 -21.61 -14.97
C GLU A 94 0.89 -21.53 -13.43
N GLU A 95 2.00 -21.64 -12.71
CA GLU A 95 2.03 -21.54 -11.25
C GLU A 95 1.67 -20.14 -10.74
N ALA A 96 2.19 -19.07 -11.37
CA ALA A 96 1.92 -17.69 -10.98
C ALA A 96 0.44 -17.35 -11.15
N LEU A 97 -0.17 -17.92 -12.17
CA LEU A 97 -1.55 -17.70 -12.55
C LEU A 97 -2.51 -18.45 -11.61
N ALA A 98 -2.15 -19.69 -11.26
CA ALA A 98 -2.86 -20.45 -10.23
C ALA A 98 -2.78 -19.74 -8.87
N ALA A 99 -1.60 -19.25 -8.47
CA ALA A 99 -1.41 -18.50 -7.24
C ALA A 99 -2.21 -17.19 -7.22
N PHE A 100 -2.21 -16.46 -8.34
CA PHE A 100 -3.00 -15.23 -8.49
C PHE A 100 -4.51 -15.52 -8.38
N LYS A 101 -5.01 -16.54 -9.09
CA LYS A 101 -6.42 -16.95 -9.01
C LYS A 101 -6.81 -17.29 -7.58
N GLN A 102 -6.00 -18.09 -6.89
CA GLN A 102 -6.24 -18.46 -5.50
C GLN A 102 -6.29 -17.22 -4.58
N ALA A 103 -5.37 -16.26 -4.76
CA ALA A 103 -5.34 -15.04 -3.97
C ALA A 103 -6.59 -14.17 -4.21
N VAL A 104 -7.03 -14.04 -5.46
CA VAL A 104 -8.26 -13.32 -5.83
C VAL A 104 -9.50 -13.99 -5.23
N GLU A 105 -9.60 -15.32 -5.33
CA GLU A 105 -10.73 -16.06 -4.77
C GLU A 105 -10.78 -15.92 -3.23
N ALA A 106 -9.63 -16.01 -2.55
CA ALA A 106 -9.55 -15.83 -1.11
C ALA A 106 -9.86 -14.40 -0.65
N ASP A 107 -9.48 -13.38 -1.43
CA ASP A 107 -9.81 -11.98 -1.16
C ASP A 107 -11.32 -11.71 -1.28
N ALA A 108 -11.99 -12.39 -2.21
CA ALA A 108 -13.43 -12.32 -2.41
C ALA A 108 -14.25 -13.19 -1.43
N GLU A 109 -13.60 -14.02 -0.60
CA GLU A 109 -14.29 -14.85 0.38
C GLU A 109 -14.75 -14.03 1.59
N VAL A 110 -16.05 -14.08 1.84
CA VAL A 110 -16.72 -13.38 2.93
C VAL A 110 -17.32 -14.40 3.89
N ASP A 111 -16.98 -14.31 5.18
CA ASP A 111 -17.71 -15.05 6.22
C ASP A 111 -19.04 -14.32 6.51
N PRO A 112 -20.20 -14.92 6.20
CA PRO A 112 -21.50 -14.28 6.41
C PRO A 112 -21.84 -14.03 7.89
N ARG A 113 -21.05 -14.57 8.82
CA ARG A 113 -21.23 -14.39 10.27
C ARG A 113 -20.50 -13.16 10.81
N GLU A 114 -19.57 -12.60 10.04
CA GLU A 114 -18.82 -11.42 10.45
C GLU A 114 -19.39 -10.16 9.79
N VAL A 115 -19.55 -9.10 10.59
CA VAL A 115 -19.80 -7.77 10.04
C VAL A 115 -18.49 -7.27 9.47
N HIS A 116 -18.38 -7.28 8.15
CA HIS A 116 -17.21 -6.87 7.39
C HIS A 116 -17.63 -5.83 6.36
N TYR A 117 -16.68 -4.98 5.94
CA TYR A 117 -16.86 -4.16 4.76
C TYR A 117 -16.79 -5.08 3.54
N ASP A 118 -17.88 -5.18 2.76
CA ASP A 118 -17.87 -5.91 1.49
C ASP A 118 -17.26 -4.99 0.41
N TRP A 119 -15.95 -5.10 0.22
CA TRP A 119 -15.18 -4.28 -0.74
C TRP A 119 -15.64 -4.49 -2.19
N LYS A 120 -16.18 -5.68 -2.49
CA LYS A 120 -16.76 -6.03 -3.78
C LYS A 120 -17.97 -5.19 -4.12
N GLU A 121 -18.82 -4.89 -3.14
CA GLU A 121 -20.03 -4.06 -3.33
C GLU A 121 -19.66 -2.65 -3.81
N TYR A 122 -18.49 -2.15 -3.38
CA TYR A 122 -17.97 -0.83 -3.74
C TYR A 122 -16.99 -0.85 -4.92
N GLY A 123 -16.69 -2.01 -5.51
CA GLY A 123 -15.77 -2.12 -6.63
C GLY A 123 -14.30 -1.88 -6.26
N MET A 124 -13.93 -2.12 -4.99
CA MET A 124 -12.62 -1.78 -4.41
C MET A 124 -11.71 -2.99 -4.19
N ASP A 125 -12.09 -4.18 -4.64
CA ASP A 125 -11.22 -5.35 -4.51
C ASP A 125 -9.96 -5.19 -5.37
N ALA A 126 -8.85 -5.77 -4.90
CA ALA A 126 -7.57 -5.66 -5.59
C ALA A 126 -7.60 -6.25 -7.03
N TRP A 127 -8.50 -7.21 -7.31
CA TRP A 127 -8.68 -7.83 -8.62
C TRP A 127 -9.41 -6.92 -9.62
N GLN A 128 -10.20 -5.96 -9.14
CA GLN A 128 -10.87 -4.96 -9.97
C GLN A 128 -9.92 -3.82 -10.36
N SER A 129 -8.76 -3.75 -9.69
CA SER A 129 -7.69 -2.80 -9.98
C SER A 129 -6.77 -3.25 -11.13
N PRO A 130 -5.87 -2.38 -11.63
CA PRO A 130 -4.85 -2.74 -12.62
C PRO A 130 -3.76 -3.72 -12.13
N VAL A 131 -3.94 -4.36 -10.98
CA VAL A 131 -3.02 -5.39 -10.45
C VAL A 131 -2.99 -6.58 -11.41
N ARG A 132 -1.79 -7.13 -11.64
CA ARG A 132 -1.56 -8.26 -12.55
C ARG A 132 -0.76 -9.36 -11.86
N PRO A 133 -0.90 -10.63 -12.30
CA PRO A 133 -0.01 -11.70 -11.88
C PRO A 133 1.46 -11.30 -12.04
N ASN A 134 2.26 -11.60 -11.02
CA ASN A 134 3.70 -11.45 -11.06
C ASN A 134 4.32 -12.85 -10.98
N LEU A 135 5.33 -13.12 -11.81
CA LEU A 135 6.04 -14.40 -11.76
C LEU A 135 6.85 -14.58 -10.47
N ARG A 136 7.13 -13.49 -9.74
CA ARG A 136 7.82 -13.58 -8.45
C ARG A 136 6.96 -14.35 -7.44
N THR A 137 7.60 -15.24 -6.72
CA THR A 137 7.00 -15.99 -5.60
C THR A 137 6.93 -15.18 -4.31
N GLY A 138 7.58 -14.01 -4.27
CA GLY A 138 7.53 -13.03 -3.20
C GLY A 138 8.17 -11.71 -3.65
N LEU A 139 7.77 -10.59 -3.04
CA LEU A 139 8.26 -9.26 -3.42
C LEU A 139 9.67 -8.95 -2.89
N ILE A 140 10.10 -9.60 -1.80
CA ILE A 140 11.49 -9.49 -1.32
C ILE A 140 12.41 -10.24 -2.28
N ILE A 141 13.43 -9.52 -2.78
CA ILE A 141 14.42 -10.03 -3.74
C ILE A 141 15.80 -10.26 -3.11
N ASP A 142 16.07 -9.62 -1.97
CA ASP A 142 17.25 -9.86 -1.14
C ASP A 142 16.83 -9.80 0.33
N PRO A 143 17.09 -10.83 1.15
CA PRO A 143 17.83 -12.07 0.86
C PRO A 143 17.20 -12.99 -0.21
N PRO A 144 17.98 -13.89 -0.84
CA PRO A 144 17.51 -14.76 -1.92
C PRO A 144 16.32 -15.65 -1.56
N ASN A 145 16.14 -15.99 -0.29
CA ASN A 145 14.98 -16.73 0.21
C ASN A 145 13.67 -15.91 0.21
N GLY A 146 13.74 -14.63 -0.16
CA GLY A 146 12.57 -13.76 -0.33
C GLY A 146 11.85 -13.47 0.97
N ARG A 147 12.55 -13.47 2.10
CA ARG A 147 11.96 -13.28 3.43
C ARG A 147 12.63 -12.16 4.19
N ILE A 148 11.88 -11.56 5.12
CA ILE A 148 12.45 -10.55 6.02
C ILE A 148 13.52 -11.26 6.88
N PRO A 149 14.73 -10.70 7.01
CA PRO A 149 15.77 -11.27 7.85
C PRO A 149 15.30 -11.43 9.31
N PRO A 150 15.90 -12.36 10.06
CA PRO A 150 15.62 -12.49 11.48
C PRO A 150 15.75 -11.17 12.23
N LEU A 151 14.85 -10.95 13.19
CA LEU A 151 14.94 -9.82 14.10
C LEU A 151 16.12 -10.01 15.06
N THR A 152 16.83 -8.93 15.36
CA THR A 152 17.79 -8.88 16.48
C THR A 152 17.05 -9.02 17.82
N PRO A 153 17.74 -9.29 18.93
CA PRO A 153 17.11 -9.32 20.26
C PRO A 153 16.34 -8.03 20.60
N ASP A 154 16.86 -6.86 20.21
CA ASP A 154 16.18 -5.59 20.46
C ASP A 154 15.00 -5.35 19.51
N GLY A 155 15.11 -5.80 18.25
CA GLY A 155 13.98 -5.85 17.32
C GLY A 155 12.84 -6.73 17.84
N GLN A 156 13.17 -7.90 18.38
CA GLN A 156 12.19 -8.81 18.99
C GLN A 156 11.50 -8.17 20.20
N LYS A 157 12.24 -7.46 21.06
CA LYS A 157 11.66 -6.71 22.19
C LYS A 157 10.69 -5.64 21.72
N ARG A 158 11.04 -4.84 20.69
CA ARG A 158 10.15 -3.79 20.15
C ARG A 158 8.89 -4.37 19.53
N VAL A 159 9.02 -5.38 18.68
CA VAL A 159 7.85 -6.05 18.08
C VAL A 159 6.99 -6.71 19.17
N GLY A 160 7.59 -7.31 20.19
CA GLY A 160 6.88 -7.85 21.35
C GLY A 160 6.15 -6.77 22.16
N ALA A 161 6.77 -5.60 22.34
CA ALA A 161 6.18 -4.47 23.06
C ALA A 161 5.01 -3.82 22.31
N ALA A 162 5.04 -3.80 20.97
CA ALA A 162 3.94 -3.32 20.14
C ALA A 162 2.70 -4.23 20.21
N ARG A 163 2.85 -5.51 20.56
CA ARG A 163 1.75 -6.49 20.68
C ARG A 163 0.91 -6.35 21.96
N ARG A 164 1.00 -5.24 22.70
CA ARG A 164 0.32 -5.07 24.00
C ARG A 164 -1.18 -4.83 23.86
N GLY A 165 -1.96 -5.91 23.77
CA GLY A 165 -3.37 -6.03 24.17
C GLY A 165 -4.40 -5.09 23.51
N PRO A 166 -5.71 -5.34 23.69
CA PRO A 166 -6.78 -4.52 23.11
C PRO A 166 -7.03 -3.25 23.92
N PHE A 167 -6.01 -2.42 24.15
CA PHE A 167 -6.13 -1.18 24.92
C PHE A 167 -6.19 0.04 24.00
N VAL A 168 -6.86 1.11 24.46
CA VAL A 168 -6.91 2.39 23.72
C VAL A 168 -5.51 2.97 23.49
N LEU A 169 -4.60 2.76 24.45
CA LEU A 169 -3.24 3.28 24.39
C LEU A 169 -2.30 2.46 23.49
N SER A 170 -2.71 1.27 23.05
CA SER A 170 -1.94 0.41 22.13
C SER A 170 -2.41 0.49 20.68
N ARG A 171 -3.30 1.44 20.35
CA ARG A 171 -3.78 1.67 18.98
C ARG A 171 -2.68 2.31 18.14
N GLY A 172 -2.55 1.81 16.91
CA GLY A 172 -1.49 2.21 15.99
C GLY A 172 -1.68 3.63 15.45
N LEU A 173 -0.65 4.16 14.77
CA LEU A 173 -0.66 5.52 14.24
C LEU A 173 -1.78 5.79 13.22
N TYR A 174 -2.15 4.76 12.44
CA TYR A 174 -3.24 4.82 11.47
C TYR A 174 -4.58 5.11 12.14
N GLU A 175 -4.92 4.34 13.16
CA GLU A 175 -6.17 4.47 13.92
C GLU A 175 -6.23 5.76 14.75
N ARG A 176 -5.08 6.39 14.96
CA ARG A 176 -4.93 7.69 15.63
C ARG A 176 -4.86 8.85 14.66
N CYS A 177 -4.97 8.60 13.35
CA CYS A 177 -4.88 9.61 12.29
C CYS A 177 -3.59 10.44 12.32
N ILE A 178 -2.48 9.83 12.72
CA ILE A 178 -1.17 10.50 12.76
C ILE A 178 -0.44 10.30 11.43
N THR A 179 -0.44 9.07 10.92
CA THR A 179 0.07 8.73 9.58
C THR A 179 -0.79 7.62 8.98
N SER A 180 -0.76 7.48 7.65
CA SER A 180 -1.36 6.35 6.95
C SER A 180 -0.71 5.00 7.27
N ASN A 181 0.49 4.99 7.86
CA ASN A 181 1.39 3.83 7.92
C ASN A 181 1.64 3.13 6.56
N GLN A 182 1.29 3.77 5.44
CA GLN A 182 1.46 3.19 4.10
C GLN A 182 2.86 3.43 3.53
N GLY A 183 3.71 4.21 4.21
CA GLY A 183 5.10 4.41 3.80
C GLY A 183 5.70 5.71 4.30
N PRO A 184 6.96 5.99 3.92
CA PRO A 184 7.84 5.14 3.12
C PRO A 184 8.64 4.10 3.95
N PRO A 185 8.98 2.90 3.45
CA PRO A 185 8.66 2.41 2.11
C PRO A 185 7.21 2.00 2.00
N ARG A 186 6.68 1.99 0.78
CA ARG A 186 5.34 1.47 0.52
C ARG A 186 5.44 -0.02 0.27
N VAL A 187 4.83 -0.80 1.16
CA VAL A 187 4.64 -2.24 0.98
C VAL A 187 3.19 -2.46 0.55
N PRO A 188 2.89 -3.43 -0.32
CA PRO A 188 1.51 -3.76 -0.62
C PRO A 188 0.70 -4.05 0.63
N GLY A 189 -0.41 -3.33 0.76
CA GLY A 189 -1.41 -3.50 1.81
C GLY A 189 -2.79 -3.65 1.16
N ASN A 190 -3.76 -4.19 1.90
CA ASN A 190 -5.01 -4.66 1.31
C ASN A 190 -6.03 -3.56 0.98
N HIS A 191 -5.80 -2.31 1.40
CA HIS A 191 -6.70 -1.19 1.12
C HIS A 191 -5.94 0.15 1.10
N ASP A 192 -6.53 1.14 0.42
CA ASP A 192 -6.08 2.53 0.33
C ASP A 192 -4.61 2.72 -0.14
N ALA A 193 -4.20 1.85 -1.06
CA ALA A 193 -2.84 1.79 -1.58
C ALA A 193 -2.59 2.75 -2.75
N GLU A 194 -3.42 3.77 -2.93
CA GLU A 194 -3.30 4.77 -3.98
C GLU A 194 -2.36 5.91 -3.57
N SER A 195 -1.67 6.49 -4.55
CA SER A 195 -0.86 7.68 -4.37
C SER A 195 -0.81 8.50 -5.64
N GLN A 196 -0.76 9.81 -5.49
CA GLN A 196 -0.46 10.74 -6.57
C GLN A 196 1.00 11.18 -6.47
N ILE A 197 1.69 11.16 -7.61
CA ILE A 197 3.00 11.78 -7.75
C ILE A 197 2.84 13.12 -8.47
N PHE A 198 3.27 14.19 -7.82
CA PHE A 198 3.49 15.49 -8.43
C PHE A 198 4.98 15.72 -8.64
N GLN A 199 5.30 16.45 -9.70
CA GLN A 199 6.65 16.92 -9.97
C GLN A 199 6.64 18.41 -10.27
N SER A 200 7.61 19.10 -9.69
CA SER A 200 8.00 20.46 -10.04
C SER A 200 9.52 20.51 -10.21
N PRO A 201 10.08 21.55 -10.85
CA PRO A 201 11.54 21.70 -10.89
C PRO A 201 12.14 21.58 -9.47
N GLY A 202 13.05 20.63 -9.28
CA GLY A 202 13.74 20.39 -8.01
C GLY A 202 12.96 19.65 -6.92
N TYR A 203 11.72 19.20 -7.17
CA TYR A 203 10.95 18.44 -6.17
C TYR A 203 10.10 17.33 -6.78
N LEU A 204 10.00 16.22 -6.06
CA LEU A 204 8.99 15.19 -6.24
C LEU A 204 8.11 15.13 -4.99
N ILE A 205 6.80 15.05 -5.15
CA ILE A 205 5.85 15.02 -4.04
C ILE A 205 4.94 13.79 -4.18
N PHE A 206 4.83 13.00 -3.12
CA PHE A 206 3.82 11.96 -3.01
C PHE A 206 2.66 12.47 -2.17
N VAL A 207 1.45 12.25 -2.64
CA VAL A 207 0.22 12.40 -1.85
C VAL A 207 -0.42 11.03 -1.75
N MET A 208 -0.51 10.48 -0.54
CA MET A 208 -1.18 9.21 -0.29
C MET A 208 -2.68 9.44 -0.13
N GLN A 209 -3.52 8.53 -0.62
CA GLN A 209 -4.97 8.61 -0.37
C GLN A 209 -5.25 8.48 1.13
N SER A 210 -4.79 7.39 1.75
CA SER A 210 -4.85 7.22 3.20
C SER A 210 -4.25 8.40 3.95
N ASN A 211 -5.01 8.93 4.91
CA ASN A 211 -4.62 10.02 5.80
C ASN A 211 -4.20 11.32 5.09
N SER A 212 -4.31 11.41 3.76
CA SER A 212 -3.80 12.52 2.95
C SER A 212 -2.33 12.87 3.26
N ASP A 213 -1.49 11.86 3.54
CA ASP A 213 -0.08 12.10 3.86
C ASP A 213 0.64 12.75 2.67
N VAL A 214 1.39 13.82 2.92
CA VAL A 214 2.19 14.52 1.89
C VAL A 214 3.67 14.36 2.18
N ARG A 215 4.38 13.66 1.29
CA ARG A 215 5.83 13.50 1.36
C ARG A 215 6.51 14.33 0.29
N ILE A 216 7.35 15.28 0.70
CA ILE A 216 8.13 16.14 -0.19
C ILE A 216 9.56 15.61 -0.30
N VAL A 217 10.06 15.46 -1.52
CA VAL A 217 11.40 14.97 -1.84
C VAL A 217 12.15 16.03 -2.65
N PRO A 218 13.01 16.84 -2.01
CA PRO A 218 13.93 17.74 -2.70
C PRO A 218 14.93 16.98 -3.58
N LEU A 219 15.19 17.51 -4.77
CA LEU A 219 16.08 16.94 -5.80
C LEU A 219 17.30 17.84 -6.09
N ASP A 220 17.50 18.89 -5.30
CA ASP A 220 18.50 19.94 -5.53
C ASP A 220 19.86 19.68 -4.85
N GLY A 221 20.06 18.46 -4.35
CA GLY A 221 21.32 18.06 -3.71
C GLY A 221 21.56 18.67 -2.33
N ARG A 222 20.57 19.36 -1.73
CA ARG A 222 20.72 19.91 -0.38
C ARG A 222 20.95 18.79 0.65
N PRO A 223 21.72 19.03 1.72
CA PRO A 223 21.97 18.02 2.73
C PRO A 223 20.69 17.61 3.49
N HIS A 224 20.75 16.46 4.14
CA HIS A 224 19.74 16.06 5.12
C HIS A 224 19.67 17.05 6.28
N LEU A 225 18.50 17.12 6.92
CA LEU A 225 18.30 17.88 8.15
C LEU A 225 19.18 17.31 9.28
N PRO A 226 19.56 18.12 10.28
CA PRO A 226 20.21 17.62 11.48
C PRO A 226 19.42 16.45 12.09
N SER A 227 20.11 15.41 12.57
CA SER A 227 19.50 14.17 13.05
C SER A 227 18.54 14.33 14.25
N ALA A 228 18.56 15.49 14.90
CA ALA A 228 17.60 15.85 15.95
C ALA A 228 16.20 16.20 15.40
N VAL A 229 16.09 16.61 14.12
CA VAL A 229 14.83 16.95 13.47
C VAL A 229 14.26 15.68 12.84
N ARG A 230 13.23 15.10 13.48
CA ARG A 230 12.67 13.80 13.14
C ARG A 230 11.22 13.93 12.66
N HIS A 231 10.91 13.42 11.47
CA HIS A 231 9.56 13.50 10.88
C HIS A 231 8.91 12.13 10.78
N TRP A 232 7.58 12.08 10.82
CA TRP A 232 6.81 10.85 10.70
C TRP A 232 7.02 10.11 9.35
N LEU A 233 7.23 10.85 8.27
CA LEU A 233 7.55 10.31 6.94
C LEU A 233 9.06 10.29 6.63
N GLY A 234 9.89 10.69 7.60
CA GLY A 234 11.32 10.88 7.45
C GLY A 234 11.73 12.14 6.69
N ASP A 235 13.04 12.36 6.57
CA ASP A 235 13.65 13.41 5.76
C ASP A 235 14.22 12.80 4.49
N SER A 236 13.58 13.09 3.34
CA SER A 236 13.92 12.49 2.06
C SER A 236 14.82 13.38 1.20
N ARG A 237 15.76 12.80 0.47
CA ARG A 237 16.57 13.48 -0.57
C ARG A 237 16.61 12.61 -1.81
N GLY A 238 16.24 13.19 -2.94
CA GLY A 238 16.22 12.49 -4.22
C GLY A 238 17.35 12.94 -5.13
N ARG A 239 17.75 12.04 -6.04
CA ARG A 239 18.64 12.34 -7.17
C ARG A 239 18.31 11.42 -8.34
N TRP A 240 18.49 11.91 -9.56
CA TRP A 240 18.38 11.11 -10.76
C TRP A 240 19.68 10.34 -11.03
N ASP A 241 19.54 9.04 -11.29
CA ASP A 241 20.57 8.14 -11.82
C ASP A 241 20.04 7.58 -13.16
N GLY A 242 20.36 8.28 -14.25
CA GLY A 242 19.79 8.01 -15.57
C GLY A 242 18.26 8.17 -15.60
N GLU A 243 17.54 7.07 -15.85
CA GLU A 243 16.07 7.00 -15.87
C GLU A 243 15.46 6.69 -14.49
N THR A 244 16.30 6.52 -13.45
CA THR A 244 15.87 6.06 -12.13
C THR A 244 15.98 7.20 -11.12
N LEU A 245 14.89 7.49 -10.41
CA LEU A 245 14.93 8.37 -9.25
C LEU A 245 15.37 7.56 -8.03
N VAL A 246 16.50 7.91 -7.44
CA VAL A 246 16.98 7.34 -6.17
C VAL A 246 16.60 8.28 -5.04
N ILE A 247 15.87 7.78 -4.04
CA ILE A 247 15.45 8.56 -2.88
C ILE A 247 16.05 7.93 -1.63
N GLU A 248 16.86 8.70 -0.91
CA GLU A 248 17.37 8.33 0.40
C GLU A 248 16.53 9.01 1.48
N THR A 249 16.12 8.26 2.50
CA THR A 249 15.34 8.81 3.62
C THR A 249 15.90 8.36 4.96
N THR A 250 16.06 9.35 5.83
CA THR A 250 16.57 9.22 7.20
C THR A 250 15.64 9.94 8.18
N ASN A 251 16.09 10.13 9.42
CA ASN A 251 15.42 10.96 10.41
C ASN A 251 13.94 10.62 10.64
N PHE A 252 13.59 9.33 10.59
CA PHE A 252 12.23 8.90 10.92
C PHE A 252 11.93 9.13 12.39
N HIS A 253 10.69 9.54 12.66
CA HIS A 253 10.18 9.67 14.03
C HIS A 253 10.28 8.32 14.76
N PRO A 254 10.82 8.26 15.99
CA PRO A 254 11.09 7.00 16.68
C PRO A 254 9.82 6.21 17.01
N GLN A 255 8.66 6.87 17.09
CA GLN A 255 7.37 6.23 17.33
C GLN A 255 6.63 5.85 16.05
N ARG A 256 7.27 5.92 14.87
CA ARG A 256 6.65 5.60 13.58
C ARG A 256 6.14 4.16 13.49
N GLU A 257 6.69 3.25 14.31
CA GLU A 257 6.23 1.86 14.45
C GLU A 257 6.07 1.12 13.10
N TRP A 258 7.15 1.00 12.33
CA TRP A 258 7.14 0.27 11.06
C TRP A 258 7.92 -1.04 11.15
N ARG A 259 7.23 -2.18 11.27
CA ARG A 259 7.84 -3.54 11.34
C ARG A 259 8.98 -3.68 12.37
N GLY A 260 8.88 -2.95 13.48
CA GLY A 260 9.89 -2.94 14.55
C GLY A 260 11.07 -2.01 14.33
N ALA A 261 11.11 -1.28 13.19
CA ALA A 261 12.13 -0.28 12.89
C ALA A 261 12.21 0.79 13.98
N ALA A 262 13.43 1.25 14.25
CA ALA A 262 13.77 2.21 15.27
C ALA A 262 14.39 3.48 14.66
N GLU A 263 15.05 4.28 15.49
CA GLU A 263 15.69 5.54 15.10
C GLU A 263 16.81 5.40 14.05
N ASN A 264 17.35 4.18 13.87
CA ASN A 264 18.40 3.85 12.91
C ASN A 264 17.84 3.39 11.56
N PHE A 265 16.54 3.55 11.34
CA PHE A 265 15.89 3.22 10.09
C PHE A 265 16.40 4.10 8.95
N HIS A 266 17.09 3.47 8.00
CA HIS A 266 17.58 4.07 6.76
C HIS A 266 16.89 3.39 5.59
N LEU A 267 16.39 4.20 4.67
CA LEU A 267 15.62 3.74 3.54
C LEU A 267 16.21 4.30 2.24
N VAL A 268 16.46 3.41 1.29
CA VAL A 268 16.81 3.79 -0.09
C VAL A 268 15.76 3.23 -1.02
N GLU A 269 15.03 4.12 -1.70
CA GLU A 269 14.04 3.78 -2.71
C GLU A 269 14.58 4.09 -4.09
N ARG A 270 14.12 3.34 -5.09
CA ARG A 270 14.36 3.62 -6.51
C ARG A 270 13.06 3.50 -7.26
N LEU A 271 12.71 4.54 -8.00
CA LEU A 271 11.54 4.58 -8.86
C LEU A 271 12.01 4.68 -10.30
N ARG A 272 11.57 3.76 -11.14
CA ARG A 272 11.80 3.80 -12.59
C ARG A 272 10.50 3.56 -13.32
N LEU A 273 10.11 4.47 -14.20
CA LEU A 273 9.03 4.21 -15.14
C LEU A 273 9.54 3.20 -16.18
N VAL A 274 9.01 1.99 -16.16
CA VAL A 274 9.52 0.85 -16.96
C VAL A 274 8.72 0.59 -18.22
N ASP A 275 7.51 1.16 -18.30
CA ASP A 275 6.65 1.27 -19.46
C ASP A 275 5.66 2.44 -19.25
N GLU A 276 4.73 2.68 -20.17
CA GLU A 276 3.76 3.78 -20.06
C GLU A 276 2.93 3.78 -18.76
N LYS A 277 2.77 2.62 -18.12
CA LYS A 277 1.76 2.36 -17.09
C LYS A 277 2.32 1.76 -15.81
N THR A 278 3.62 1.54 -15.70
CA THR A 278 4.21 0.83 -14.55
C THR A 278 5.45 1.55 -14.06
N ILE A 279 5.44 1.94 -12.78
CA ILE A 279 6.66 2.25 -12.04
C ILE A 279 7.16 0.95 -11.41
N GLU A 280 8.42 0.60 -11.69
CA GLU A 280 9.15 -0.36 -10.88
C GLU A 280 9.68 0.38 -9.66
N TYR A 281 9.11 0.07 -8.50
CA TYR A 281 9.55 0.61 -7.22
C TYR A 281 10.37 -0.46 -6.50
N THR A 282 11.65 -0.18 -6.26
CA THR A 282 12.48 -1.00 -5.38
C THR A 282 12.83 -0.22 -4.14
N PHE A 283 12.94 -0.90 -3.01
CA PHE A 283 13.43 -0.28 -1.80
C PHE A 283 14.31 -1.22 -1.02
N THR A 284 15.36 -0.67 -0.43
CA THR A 284 16.23 -1.33 0.54
C THR A 284 16.05 -0.66 1.88
N VAL A 285 15.79 -1.45 2.91
CA VAL A 285 15.78 -0.96 4.29
C VAL A 285 16.96 -1.48 5.07
N THR A 286 17.48 -0.61 5.92
CA THR A 286 18.57 -0.92 6.85
C THR A 286 18.20 -0.42 8.23
N ASP A 287 18.23 -1.31 9.20
CA ASP A 287 18.22 -0.97 10.62
C ASP A 287 18.90 -2.11 11.40
N PRO A 288 20.19 -1.97 11.72
CA PRO A 288 20.96 -3.03 12.39
C PRO A 288 20.48 -3.29 13.82
N THR A 289 19.66 -2.40 14.39
CA THR A 289 19.04 -2.64 15.69
C THR A 289 17.73 -3.42 15.58
N THR A 290 17.19 -3.61 14.38
CA THR A 290 15.94 -4.33 14.12
C THR A 290 16.17 -5.65 13.42
N TRP A 291 16.90 -5.65 12.30
CA TRP A 291 17.14 -6.84 11.47
C TRP A 291 18.62 -7.20 11.47
N THR A 292 18.92 -8.50 11.35
CA THR A 292 20.31 -8.99 11.28
C THR A 292 21.06 -8.55 10.02
N ARG A 293 20.34 -8.11 8.98
CA ARG A 293 20.89 -7.51 7.76
C ARG A 293 19.85 -6.63 7.08
N SER A 294 20.30 -5.78 6.16
CA SER A 294 19.44 -5.07 5.22
C SER A 294 18.69 -6.05 4.33
N TRP A 295 17.53 -5.61 3.82
CA TRP A 295 16.73 -6.38 2.87
C TRP A 295 16.08 -5.46 1.85
N THR A 296 15.77 -6.02 0.68
CA THR A 296 15.28 -5.30 -0.50
C THR A 296 14.02 -5.97 -1.04
N ALA A 297 13.03 -5.16 -1.41
CA ALA A 297 11.86 -5.61 -2.13
C ALA A 297 11.66 -4.82 -3.43
N GLU A 298 11.00 -5.46 -4.39
CA GLU A 298 10.58 -4.91 -5.68
C GLU A 298 9.07 -5.01 -5.78
N VAL A 299 8.40 -3.87 -5.96
CA VAL A 299 6.96 -3.74 -6.00
C VAL A 299 6.59 -3.01 -7.30
N PRO A 300 5.84 -3.65 -8.21
CA PRO A 300 5.32 -2.95 -9.37
C PRO A 300 4.18 -2.04 -8.94
N TRP A 301 4.23 -0.78 -9.35
CA TRP A 301 3.18 0.20 -9.14
C TRP A 301 2.49 0.50 -10.47
N PRO A 302 1.34 -0.14 -10.76
CA PRO A 302 0.57 0.21 -11.95
C PRO A 302 -0.09 1.60 -11.80
N ARG A 303 -0.24 2.26 -12.94
CA ARG A 303 -0.98 3.52 -13.08
C ARG A 303 -2.47 3.24 -12.94
N ILE A 304 -3.20 4.14 -12.28
CA ILE A 304 -4.65 4.04 -12.06
C ILE A 304 -5.42 5.25 -12.59
N GLU A 305 -6.70 5.02 -12.91
CA GLU A 305 -7.73 6.04 -13.14
C GLU A 305 -9.07 5.52 -12.57
N PRO A 306 -9.87 6.35 -11.87
CA PRO A 306 -9.70 7.78 -11.60
C PRO A 306 -8.61 8.08 -10.54
N GLY A 307 -8.43 9.35 -10.19
CA GLY A 307 -7.43 9.80 -9.22
C GLY A 307 -7.77 9.46 -7.76
N LEU A 308 -7.16 10.16 -6.81
CA LEU A 308 -7.39 9.95 -5.38
C LEU A 308 -8.79 10.42 -4.97
N PHE A 309 -9.42 9.65 -4.08
CA PHE A 309 -10.67 10.02 -3.41
C PHE A 309 -10.41 10.71 -2.08
N GLU A 310 -11.45 11.37 -1.54
CA GLU A 310 -11.42 11.90 -0.19
C GLU A 310 -11.23 10.77 0.82
N PHE A 311 -10.28 10.95 1.74
CA PHE A 311 -10.06 10.03 2.85
C PHE A 311 -10.28 10.77 4.18
N ALA A 312 -11.33 10.38 4.91
CA ALA A 312 -11.66 10.94 6.21
C ALA A 312 -11.32 9.94 7.33
N CYS A 313 -10.15 10.11 7.97
CA CYS A 313 -9.69 9.20 9.01
C CYS A 313 -10.59 9.16 10.28
N HIS A 314 -11.32 10.25 10.56
CA HIS A 314 -12.31 10.26 11.64
C HIS A 314 -13.64 9.66 11.18
N GLU A 315 -13.76 8.33 11.20
CA GLU A 315 -15.02 7.58 11.01
C GLU A 315 -15.99 7.76 12.20
N GLN A 316 -16.37 9.00 12.49
CA GLN A 316 -17.36 9.39 13.52
C GLN A 316 -17.11 8.85 14.95
N ASN A 317 -15.89 8.38 15.26
CA ASN A 317 -15.42 7.90 16.57
C ASN A 317 -16.25 6.78 17.22
N TYR A 318 -17.14 6.10 16.49
CA TYR A 318 -17.99 5.04 17.06
C TYR A 318 -17.28 3.70 17.23
N GLY A 319 -16.22 3.43 16.45
CA GLY A 319 -15.53 2.14 16.43
C GLY A 319 -15.11 1.67 17.83
N LEU A 320 -14.47 2.55 18.62
CA LEU A 320 -14.04 2.20 19.97
C LEU A 320 -15.22 1.94 20.92
N ILE A 321 -16.28 2.74 20.82
CA ILE A 321 -17.51 2.58 21.62
C ILE A 321 -18.16 1.23 21.32
N ASN A 322 -18.28 0.90 20.03
CA ASN A 322 -18.89 -0.34 19.56
C ASN A 322 -18.08 -1.57 19.99
N VAL A 323 -16.74 -1.51 19.90
CA VAL A 323 -15.86 -2.60 20.36
C VAL A 323 -16.02 -2.84 21.86
N VAL A 324 -15.99 -1.78 22.69
CA VAL A 324 -16.17 -1.90 24.14
C VAL A 324 -17.56 -2.45 24.47
N ARG A 325 -18.60 -1.94 23.81
CA ARG A 325 -19.98 -2.40 24.01
C ARG A 325 -20.14 -3.86 23.64
N GLY A 326 -19.60 -4.29 22.50
CA GLY A 326 -19.62 -5.67 22.03
C GLY A 326 -18.88 -6.61 22.98
N ALA A 327 -17.70 -6.21 23.49
CA ALA A 327 -16.97 -6.97 24.50
C ALA A 327 -17.77 -7.15 25.80
N GLN A 328 -18.42 -6.09 26.28
CA GLN A 328 -19.30 -6.14 27.47
C GLN A 328 -20.51 -7.06 27.26
N ILE A 329 -21.12 -7.05 26.07
CA ILE A 329 -22.23 -7.95 25.72
C ILE A 329 -21.75 -9.41 25.75
N ARG A 330 -20.66 -9.73 25.04
CA ARG A 330 -20.08 -11.09 25.01
C ARG A 330 -19.71 -11.60 26.41
N ALA A 331 -19.16 -10.74 27.27
CA ALA A 331 -18.85 -11.09 28.65
C ALA A 331 -20.11 -11.47 29.46
N ARG A 332 -21.21 -10.72 29.29
CA ARG A 332 -22.49 -11.01 29.93
C ARG A 332 -23.10 -12.32 29.43
N GLU A 333 -23.07 -12.56 28.13
CA GLU A 333 -23.57 -13.81 27.54
C GLU A 333 -22.76 -15.04 27.98
N ALA A 334 -21.44 -14.91 28.10
CA ALA A 334 -20.57 -15.99 28.58
C ALA A 334 -20.89 -16.33 30.04
N ALA A 335 -21.08 -15.30 30.88
CA ALA A 335 -21.48 -15.48 32.28
C ALA A 335 -22.86 -16.15 32.40
N ALA A 336 -23.83 -15.77 31.55
CA ALA A 336 -25.16 -16.37 31.52
C ALA A 336 -25.17 -17.86 31.10
N ARG A 337 -24.19 -18.29 30.30
CA ARG A 337 -24.01 -19.69 29.86
C ARG A 337 -23.20 -20.54 30.86
N GLY A 338 -22.88 -20.02 32.05
CA GLY A 338 -22.07 -20.71 33.05
C GLY A 338 -20.58 -20.82 32.70
N GLY A 339 -20.12 -20.16 31.63
CA GLY A 339 -18.72 -20.09 31.26
C GLY A 339 -17.97 -19.10 32.14
N ARG A 340 -16.76 -19.46 32.63
CA ARG A 340 -15.90 -18.48 33.31
C ARG A 340 -15.60 -17.33 32.33
N PRO A 341 -15.78 -16.06 32.73
CA PRO A 341 -15.36 -14.94 31.91
C PRO A 341 -13.86 -15.10 31.61
N ALA A 342 -13.47 -14.85 30.35
CA ALA A 342 -12.07 -14.84 29.95
C ALA A 342 -11.29 -13.96 30.94
N ARG A 343 -10.26 -14.55 31.55
CA ARG A 343 -9.50 -14.00 32.67
C ARG A 343 -9.10 -12.56 32.33
N ALA A 344 -9.65 -11.58 33.06
CA ALA A 344 -9.09 -10.24 33.07
C ALA A 344 -7.63 -10.39 33.50
N VAL A 345 -6.69 -10.13 32.57
CA VAL A 345 -5.28 -10.07 32.89
C VAL A 345 -5.15 -8.95 33.91
N ARG A 346 -4.93 -9.33 35.17
CA ARG A 346 -4.68 -8.37 36.24
C ARG A 346 -3.53 -7.49 35.76
N ARG A 347 -3.74 -6.17 35.86
CA ARG A 347 -2.67 -5.19 35.91
C ARG A 347 -1.81 -5.62 37.11
N THR A 348 -0.73 -6.36 36.85
CA THR A 348 0.35 -6.51 37.82
C THR A 348 1.21 -5.28 37.65
N ASP A 349 1.37 -4.58 38.75
CA ASP A 349 2.06 -3.33 38.92
C ASP A 349 3.53 -3.39 38.44
N GLU A 350 4.04 -2.20 38.10
CA GLU A 350 5.42 -1.81 37.73
C GLU A 350 5.85 -1.91 36.24
#